data_AF-A0A6P0TW71-F1
#
_entry.id   AF-A0A6P0TW71-F1
#
_cell.length_a   1.000
_cell.length_b   1.000
_cell.length_c   1.000
_cell.angle_alpha   90.00
_cell.angle_beta   90.00
_cell.angle_gamma   90.00
#
_symmetry.space_group_name_H-M   'P 1'
#
loop_
_entity.id
_entity.type
_entity.pdbx_description
1 polymer ?
#
loop_
_entity_poly.entity_id
_entity_poly.type
_entity_poly.pdbx_seq_one_letter_code
_entity_poly.pdbx_strand_id
1 'polypeptide(L)'
;HHSEKKLWWLSGVKSSLTSKLMFASIGLWFPALAIPAHIAIVYGAIASFHNTISHLNVKWRPWMRVVEYAIVTPRYHHVHHLAEERFHNKNLASMLVIFDHIFGTYFNPDLVDSQTEEYGIGEEPVTTRMIVGL
;
A
#
# COMPACT_ATOMS: atom_id res chain seq x y z
N HIS A 1 9.14 -4.03 2.06
CA HIS A 1 8.02 -3.11 2.25
C HIS A 1 7.30 -3.37 3.57
N HIS A 2 6.77 -4.58 3.77
CA HIS A 2 5.94 -4.93 4.94
C HIS A 2 6.73 -5.32 6.20
N SER A 3 8.07 -5.33 6.15
CA SER A 3 8.95 -5.69 7.27
C SER A 3 9.32 -4.50 8.19
N GLU A 4 8.81 -3.30 7.90
CA GLU A 4 9.14 -2.11 8.68
C GLU A 4 8.42 -2.12 10.04
N LYS A 5 9.17 -2.10 11.14
CA LYS A 5 8.61 -1.96 12.50
C LYS A 5 8.00 -0.58 12.81
N LYS A 6 8.27 0.39 11.95
CA LYS A 6 7.67 1.73 11.98
C LYS A 6 7.40 2.18 10.55
N LEU A 7 6.17 2.58 10.28
CA LEU A 7 5.82 3.21 9.01
C LEU A 7 6.30 4.66 8.97
N TRP A 8 6.74 5.08 7.80
CA TRP A 8 7.07 6.46 7.47
C TRP A 8 7.06 6.63 5.94
N TRP A 9 7.10 7.88 5.47
CA TRP A 9 6.86 8.24 4.07
C TRP A 9 7.74 7.50 3.03
N LEU A 10 8.98 7.10 3.35
CA LEU A 10 9.82 6.31 2.42
C LEU A 10 9.64 4.78 2.56
N SER A 11 8.86 4.28 3.52
CA SER A 11 8.54 2.86 3.61
C SER A 11 7.94 2.34 2.30
N GLY A 12 7.17 3.17 1.60
CA GLY A 12 6.60 2.91 0.26
C GLY A 12 7.61 2.68 -0.87
N VAL A 13 8.89 3.05 -0.69
CA VAL A 13 9.93 2.93 -1.73
C VAL A 13 10.73 1.61 -1.59
N LYS A 14 10.64 0.96 -0.42
CA LYS A 14 11.36 -0.29 -0.13
C LYS A 14 10.69 -1.50 -0.75
N SER A 15 11.08 -1.85 -1.98
CA SER A 15 10.64 -3.05 -2.69
C SER A 15 11.80 -3.82 -3.35
N SER A 16 11.60 -5.12 -3.60
CA SER A 16 12.57 -5.95 -4.32
C SER A 16 12.68 -5.53 -5.80
N LEU A 17 13.75 -5.94 -6.47
CA LEU A 17 13.92 -5.66 -7.91
C LEU A 17 12.78 -6.28 -8.73
N THR A 18 12.40 -7.53 -8.44
CA THR A 18 11.26 -8.19 -9.09
C THR A 18 9.97 -7.39 -8.93
N SER A 19 9.64 -6.93 -7.72
CA SER A 19 8.43 -6.11 -7.53
C SER A 19 8.48 -4.84 -8.37
N LYS A 20 9.64 -4.17 -8.46
CA LYS A 20 9.79 -2.97 -9.31
C LYS A 20 9.57 -3.27 -10.78
N LEU A 21 10.10 -4.39 -11.28
CA LEU A 21 9.91 -4.81 -12.68
C LEU A 21 8.45 -5.18 -12.96
N MET A 22 7.79 -5.89 -12.03
CA MET A 22 6.36 -6.21 -12.16
C MET A 22 5.51 -4.94 -12.20
N PHE A 23 5.74 -3.98 -11.31
CA PHE A 23 5.02 -2.70 -11.35
C PHE A 23 5.35 -1.89 -12.62
N ALA A 24 6.61 -1.89 -13.07
CA ALA A 24 7.00 -1.22 -14.32
C ALA A 24 6.32 -1.81 -15.55
N SER A 25 5.99 -3.12 -15.53
CA SER A 25 5.25 -3.77 -16.63
C SER A 25 3.86 -3.17 -16.85
N ILE A 26 3.23 -2.58 -15.82
CA ILE A 26 1.96 -1.86 -15.97
C ILE A 26 2.11 -0.69 -16.95
N GLY A 27 3.26 -0.02 -16.93
CA GLY A 27 3.58 1.08 -17.83
C GLY A 27 3.61 0.67 -19.31
N LEU A 28 3.88 -0.61 -19.62
CA LEU A 28 3.91 -1.12 -21.00
C LEU A 28 2.51 -1.17 -21.64
N TRP A 29 1.45 -1.20 -20.84
CA TRP A 29 0.08 -1.18 -21.36
C TRP A 29 -0.32 0.17 -21.96
N PHE A 30 0.28 1.27 -21.49
CA PHE A 30 -0.01 2.60 -22.03
C PHE A 30 0.29 2.70 -23.54
N PRO A 31 1.51 2.44 -24.03
CA PRO A 31 1.77 2.44 -25.47
C PRO A 31 1.05 1.30 -26.19
N ALA A 32 0.88 0.12 -25.57
CA ALA A 32 0.15 -1.00 -26.19
C ALA A 32 -1.32 -0.68 -26.50
N LEU A 33 -1.94 0.17 -25.68
CA LEU A 33 -3.31 0.66 -25.86
C LEU A 33 -3.37 2.03 -26.56
N ALA A 34 -2.25 2.50 -27.14
CA ALA A 34 -2.12 3.81 -27.76
C ALA A 34 -2.51 5.00 -26.85
N ILE A 35 -2.36 4.84 -25.53
CA ILE A 35 -2.58 5.90 -24.55
C ILE A 35 -1.39 6.87 -24.60
N PRO A 36 -1.61 8.19 -24.70
CA PRO A 36 -0.53 9.17 -24.77
C PRO A 36 0.42 9.11 -23.57
N ALA A 37 1.73 9.26 -23.84
CA ALA A 37 2.77 9.17 -22.80
C ALA A 37 2.57 10.16 -21.64
N HIS A 38 2.03 11.35 -21.91
CA HIS A 38 1.77 12.34 -20.86
C HIS A 38 0.73 11.85 -19.84
N ILE A 39 -0.24 11.03 -20.25
CA ILE A 39 -1.21 10.43 -19.32
C ILE A 39 -0.53 9.41 -18.40
N ALA A 40 0.38 8.59 -18.95
CA ALA A 40 1.17 7.65 -18.16
C ALA A 40 2.03 8.36 -17.11
N ILE A 41 2.66 9.48 -17.49
CA ILE A 41 3.48 10.30 -16.61
C ILE A 41 2.64 10.89 -15.48
N VAL A 42 1.50 11.50 -15.80
CA VAL A 42 0.58 12.08 -14.80
C VAL A 42 0.06 11.01 -13.85
N TYR A 43 -0.38 9.87 -14.38
CA TYR A 43 -0.82 8.73 -13.57
C TYR A 43 0.28 8.24 -12.63
N GLY A 44 1.50 8.02 -13.15
CA GLY A 44 2.64 7.58 -12.36
C GLY A 44 3.01 8.56 -11.24
N ALA A 45 2.90 9.87 -11.50
CA ALA A 45 3.12 10.90 -10.49
C ALA A 45 2.05 10.86 -9.38
N ILE A 46 0.77 10.75 -9.76
CA ILE A 46 -0.35 10.65 -8.80
C ILE A 46 -0.23 9.38 -7.96
N ALA A 47 0.02 8.23 -8.60
CA ALA A 47 0.18 6.95 -7.90
C ALA A 47 1.38 6.98 -6.93
N SER A 48 2.50 7.55 -7.35
CA SER A 48 3.69 7.67 -6.49
C SER A 48 3.44 8.59 -5.31
N PHE A 49 2.82 9.75 -5.55
CA PHE A 49 2.47 10.70 -4.50
C PHE A 49 1.50 10.10 -3.48
N HIS A 50 0.46 9.42 -3.98
CA HIS A 50 -0.50 8.74 -3.14
C HIS A 50 0.15 7.64 -2.29
N ASN A 51 0.99 6.80 -2.90
CA ASN A 51 1.76 5.80 -2.18
C ASN A 51 2.60 6.43 -1.05
N THR A 52 3.27 7.56 -1.28
CA THR A 52 4.02 8.25 -0.22
C THR A 52 3.11 8.72 0.91
N ILE A 53 1.96 9.31 0.60
CA ILE A 53 1.01 9.80 1.61
C ILE A 53 0.43 8.66 2.43
N SER A 54 0.06 7.54 1.81
CA SER A 54 -0.54 6.39 2.50
C SER A 54 0.39 5.73 3.52
N HIS A 55 1.70 6.03 3.49
CA HIS A 55 2.68 5.58 4.49
C HIS A 55 3.03 6.64 5.55
N LEU A 56 2.35 7.79 5.56
CA LEU A 56 2.61 8.82 6.56
C LEU A 56 2.23 8.36 7.96
N ASN A 57 3.18 8.48 8.89
CA ASN A 57 2.94 8.22 10.31
C ASN A 57 2.28 9.42 10.98
N VAL A 58 1.00 9.65 10.65
CA VAL A 58 0.18 10.72 11.22
C VAL A 58 -0.86 10.15 12.18
N LYS A 59 -1.20 10.93 13.20
CA LYS A 59 -2.28 10.57 14.14
C LYS A 59 -3.58 10.34 13.38
N TRP A 60 -4.28 9.28 13.76
CA TRP A 60 -5.58 8.95 13.18
C TRP A 60 -6.60 10.01 13.58
N ARG A 61 -7.42 10.45 12.61
CA ARG A 61 -8.37 11.54 12.80
C ARG A 61 -9.75 11.15 12.26
N PRO A 62 -10.85 11.60 12.88
CA PRO A 62 -12.21 11.23 12.47
C PRO A 62 -12.55 11.56 11.00
N TRP A 63 -11.96 12.63 10.44
CA TRP A 63 -12.19 13.01 9.04
C TRP A 63 -11.68 11.98 8.03
N MET A 64 -10.68 11.16 8.40
CA MET A 64 -10.11 10.14 7.52
C MET A 64 -11.16 9.10 7.14
N ARG A 65 -12.07 8.78 8.07
CA ARG A 65 -13.21 7.87 7.82
C ARG A 65 -14.10 8.33 6.68
N VAL A 66 -14.26 9.64 6.50
CA VAL A 66 -15.08 10.19 5.41
C VAL A 66 -14.34 10.09 4.08
N VAL A 67 -13.01 10.24 4.08
CA VAL A 67 -12.19 10.10 2.86
C VAL A 67 -12.14 8.65 2.39
N GLU A 68 -12.16 7.70 3.33
CA GLU A 68 -12.15 6.25 3.07
C GLU A 68 -13.37 5.72 2.35
N TYR A 69 -14.44 6.50 2.17
CA TYR A 69 -15.51 6.11 1.25
C TYR A 69 -15.05 6.00 -0.20
N ALA A 70 -13.92 6.62 -0.55
CA ALA A 70 -13.39 6.60 -1.90
C ALA A 70 -11.89 6.26 -1.96
N ILE A 71 -11.08 6.87 -1.10
CA ILE A 71 -9.62 6.88 -1.22
C ILE A 71 -8.96 6.28 0.02
N VAL A 72 -7.91 5.49 -0.20
CA VAL A 72 -7.08 4.90 0.86
C VAL A 72 -6.36 6.02 1.63
N THR A 73 -6.56 6.08 2.94
CA THR A 73 -5.87 7.02 3.84
C THR A 73 -4.67 6.35 4.51
N PRO A 74 -3.80 7.12 5.21
CA PRO A 74 -2.71 6.50 5.96
C PRO A 74 -3.20 5.47 6.96
N ARG A 75 -4.24 5.78 7.74
CA ARG A 75 -4.78 4.81 8.72
C ARG A 75 -5.35 3.56 8.06
N TYR A 76 -5.95 3.68 6.88
CA TYR A 76 -6.52 2.56 6.14
C TYR A 76 -5.43 1.63 5.64
N HIS A 77 -4.37 2.21 5.04
CA HIS A 77 -3.21 1.47 4.53
C HIS A 77 -2.35 0.87 5.65
N HIS A 78 -2.30 1.51 6.81
CA HIS A 78 -1.57 1.01 7.97
C HIS A 78 -2.07 -0.37 8.43
N VAL A 79 -3.37 -0.66 8.26
CA VAL A 79 -3.97 -1.97 8.62
C VAL A 79 -3.25 -3.11 7.90
N HIS A 80 -2.94 -2.95 6.61
CA HIS A 80 -2.21 -3.92 5.80
C HIS A 80 -0.79 -4.22 6.34
N HIS A 81 -0.19 -3.27 7.06
CA HIS A 81 1.15 -3.39 7.62
C HIS A 81 1.20 -3.85 9.07
N LEU A 82 0.06 -4.08 9.71
CA LEU A 82 0.00 -4.55 11.09
C LEU A 82 0.54 -5.98 11.19
N ALA A 83 1.29 -6.24 12.26
CA ALA A 83 2.00 -7.50 12.46
C ALA A 83 1.06 -8.66 12.85
N GLU A 84 -0.03 -8.36 13.58
CA GLU A 84 -0.95 -9.38 14.08
C GLU A 84 -1.69 -10.10 12.95
N GLU A 85 -1.77 -11.43 13.04
CA GLU A 85 -2.30 -12.32 12.01
C GLU A 85 -3.73 -11.97 11.57
N ARG A 86 -4.55 -11.43 12.47
CA ARG A 86 -5.93 -11.03 12.15
C ARG A 86 -6.03 -9.92 11.09
N PHE A 87 -4.96 -9.14 10.91
CA PHE A 87 -4.89 -8.06 9.93
C PHE A 87 -4.20 -8.47 8.63
N HIS A 88 -3.68 -9.69 8.55
CA HIS A 88 -3.04 -10.16 7.32
C HIS A 88 -4.08 -10.24 6.20
N ASN A 89 -3.65 -9.89 4.99
CA ASN A 89 -4.49 -9.84 3.80
C ASN A 89 -5.71 -8.91 3.93
N LYS A 90 -5.59 -7.85 4.75
CA LYS A 90 -6.62 -6.81 4.90
C LYS A 90 -6.19 -5.50 4.27
N ASN A 91 -7.15 -4.75 3.75
CA ASN A 91 -6.96 -3.40 3.19
C ASN A 91 -5.83 -3.34 2.15
N LEU A 92 -5.93 -4.21 1.14
CA LEU A 92 -4.92 -4.41 0.10
C LEU A 92 -4.97 -3.36 -1.03
N ALA A 93 -6.05 -2.57 -1.11
CA ALA A 93 -6.16 -1.57 -2.15
C ALA A 93 -5.07 -0.51 -2.02
N SER A 94 -4.48 -0.12 -3.15
CA SER A 94 -3.41 0.88 -3.18
C SER A 94 -3.89 2.32 -3.25
N MET A 95 -5.11 2.56 -3.77
CA MET A 95 -5.65 3.90 -3.95
C MET A 95 -7.17 4.00 -3.73
N LEU A 96 -7.95 3.09 -4.32
CA LEU A 96 -9.41 3.13 -4.24
C LEU A 96 -9.96 2.04 -3.33
N VAL A 97 -10.68 2.44 -2.28
CA VAL A 97 -11.22 1.53 -1.25
C VAL A 97 -12.23 0.53 -1.80
N ILE A 98 -12.91 0.87 -2.90
CA ILE A 98 -13.90 -0.02 -3.54
C ILE A 98 -13.33 -1.41 -3.86
N PHE A 99 -12.05 -1.51 -4.19
CA PHE A 99 -11.44 -2.80 -4.53
C PHE A 99 -11.40 -3.73 -3.32
N ASP A 100 -11.17 -3.23 -2.11
CA ASP A 100 -11.21 -4.07 -0.92
C ASP A 100 -12.60 -4.62 -0.62
N HIS A 101 -13.65 -3.87 -0.97
CA HIS A 101 -15.03 -4.36 -0.87
C HIS A 101 -15.35 -5.39 -1.94
N ILE A 102 -14.90 -5.16 -3.19
CA ILE A 102 -15.11 -6.09 -4.31
C ILE A 102 -14.39 -7.43 -4.04
N PHE A 103 -13.16 -7.39 -3.52
CA PHE A 103 -12.33 -8.56 -3.31
C PHE A 103 -12.42 -9.14 -1.88
N GLY A 104 -13.23 -8.55 -0.99
CA GLY A 104 -13.48 -9.07 0.35
C GLY A 104 -12.30 -8.92 1.33
N THR A 105 -11.39 -7.99 1.07
CA THR A 105 -10.20 -7.71 1.90
C THR A 105 -10.42 -6.54 2.86
N TYR A 106 -11.57 -5.88 2.82
CA TYR A 106 -11.89 -4.77 3.71
C TYR A 106 -11.85 -5.18 5.20
N PHE A 107 -11.18 -4.35 5.99
CA PHE A 107 -11.18 -4.34 7.44
C PHE A 107 -11.42 -2.92 7.94
N ASN A 108 -12.32 -2.77 8.92
CA ASN A 108 -12.67 -1.46 9.46
C ASN A 108 -11.53 -0.90 10.33
N PRO A 109 -10.86 0.22 9.93
CA PRO A 109 -9.79 0.78 10.73
C PRO A 109 -10.24 1.28 12.11
N ASP A 110 -11.53 1.56 12.33
CA ASP A 110 -12.04 1.97 13.65
C ASP A 110 -11.87 0.88 14.73
N LEU A 111 -11.62 -0.37 14.33
CA LEU A 111 -11.41 -1.51 15.24
C LEU A 111 -9.94 -1.72 15.64
N VAL A 112 -9.02 -0.89 15.13
CA VAL A 112 -7.59 -0.98 15.41
C VAL A 112 -7.20 0.01 16.50
N ASP A 113 -6.53 -0.48 17.55
CA ASP A 113 -5.90 0.39 18.53
C ASP A 113 -4.50 0.81 18.04
N SER A 114 -4.44 1.96 17.38
CA SER A 114 -3.18 2.50 16.85
C SER A 114 -2.08 2.77 17.90
N GLN A 115 -2.38 2.69 19.21
CA GLN A 115 -1.39 2.87 20.27
C GLN A 115 -0.69 1.58 20.69
N THR A 116 -1.34 0.43 20.51
CA THR A 116 -0.84 -0.87 20.97
C THR A 116 -0.35 -1.75 19.83
N GLU A 117 -0.83 -1.49 18.62
CA GLU A 117 -0.57 -2.34 17.47
C GLU A 117 0.83 -2.11 16.88
N GLU A 118 1.54 -3.22 16.65
CA GLU A 118 2.89 -3.21 16.08
C GLU A 118 2.84 -3.35 14.56
N TYR A 119 3.81 -2.72 13.88
CA TYR A 119 4.03 -2.86 12.45
C TYR A 119 5.10 -3.90 12.17
N GLY A 120 5.06 -4.46 10.96
CA GLY A 120 6.08 -5.37 10.49
C GLY A 120 5.62 -6.81 10.63
N ILE A 121 5.16 -7.38 9.53
CA ILE A 121 4.90 -8.82 9.44
C ILE A 121 6.29 -9.46 9.49
N GLY A 122 6.65 -10.09 10.61
CA GLY A 122 8.02 -10.53 10.87
C GLY A 122 8.56 -11.40 9.73
N GLU A 123 9.50 -10.87 8.96
CA GLU A 123 10.20 -11.63 7.91
C GLU A 123 11.62 -11.99 8.36
N GLU A 124 11.93 -13.27 8.18
CA GLU A 124 13.26 -13.89 8.23
C GLU A 124 14.28 -13.15 7.32
N PRO A 125 15.61 -13.31 7.53
CA PRO A 125 16.64 -12.57 6.80
C PRO A 125 16.48 -12.65 5.27
N VAL A 126 16.83 -11.56 4.59
CA VAL A 126 16.69 -11.41 3.12
C VAL A 126 17.35 -12.59 2.40
N THR A 127 16.52 -13.43 1.79
CA THR A 127 16.98 -14.60 1.01
C THR A 127 16.99 -14.31 -0.50
N THR A 128 17.72 -15.12 -1.27
CA THR A 128 17.70 -15.09 -2.74
C THR A 128 16.28 -15.22 -3.30
N ARG A 129 15.41 -15.97 -2.62
CA ARG A 129 14.00 -16.15 -2.98
C ARG A 129 13.23 -14.82 -2.95
N MET A 130 13.43 -14.01 -1.91
CA MET A 130 12.84 -12.66 -1.82
C MET A 130 13.37 -11.69 -2.89
N ILE A 131 14.62 -11.86 -3.36
CA ILE A 131 15.18 -11.04 -4.45
C ILE A 131 14.49 -11.35 -5.77
N VAL A 132 14.26 -12.64 -6.08
CA VAL A 132 13.59 -13.08 -7.30
C VAL A 132 12.07 -13.05 -7.22
N GLY A 133 11.50 -12.88 -6.02
CA GLY A 133 10.05 -12.82 -5.80
C GLY A 133 9.38 -14.21 -5.71
N LEU A 134 10.11 -15.22 -5.22
CA LEU A 134 9.63 -16.57 -4.89
C LEU A 134 9.52 -16.74 -3.38
#